data_AF-L9ZRH0-F1
#
_entry.id   AF-L9ZRH0-F1
#
_cell.length_a   1.000
_cell.length_b   1.000
_cell.length_c   1.000
_cell.angle_alpha   90.00
_cell.angle_beta   90.00
_cell.angle_gamma   90.00
#
_symmetry.space_group_name_H-M   'P 1'
#
loop_
_entity.id
_entity.type
_entity.pdbx_description
1 polymer ?
#
loop_
_entity_poly.entity_id
_entity_poly.type
_entity_poly.pdbx_seq_one_letter_code
_entity_poly.pdbx_strand_id
1 'polypeptide(L)'
;MDWDDPVIDERDLARTYDGGAYADPWSGVLDYRAVMRYASQHPDKGSYVISNAQEIPRGRVRGWVDDSGMPDTARGIETARELGWLDATYRDDAFLALNTLVANVFSGGSIATETSAPSSHCYIATTGPA
;
A
#
# COMPACT_ATOMS: atom_id res chain seq x y z
N MET A 1 7.91 23.82 -2.36
CA MET A 1 7.90 22.75 -1.35
C MET A 1 7.14 23.32 -0.18
N ASP A 2 5.85 22.99 -0.13
CA ASP A 2 5.06 23.30 1.04
C ASP A 2 5.38 22.25 2.11
N TRP A 3 5.59 22.69 3.34
CA TRP A 3 5.94 21.81 4.45
C TRP A 3 4.70 21.24 5.13
N ASP A 4 3.53 21.78 4.80
CA ASP A 4 2.22 21.39 5.34
C ASP A 4 1.39 20.52 4.37
N ASP A 5 1.89 20.29 3.16
CA ASP A 5 1.24 19.37 2.22
C ASP A 5 1.62 17.91 2.51
N PRO A 6 0.67 16.95 2.36
CA PRO A 6 0.98 15.54 2.46
C PRO A 6 2.06 15.12 1.47
N VAL A 7 3.00 14.31 1.95
CA VAL A 7 4.20 13.92 1.17
C VAL A 7 3.99 12.70 0.28
N ILE A 8 2.93 11.92 0.52
CA ILE A 8 2.65 10.65 -0.18
C ILE A 8 1.24 10.72 -0.78
N ASP A 9 1.15 10.45 -2.09
CA ASP A 9 -0.13 10.29 -2.78
C ASP A 9 -0.53 8.79 -2.90
N GLU A 10 -1.83 8.50 -2.86
CA GLU A 10 -2.35 7.13 -2.99
C GLU A 10 -1.88 6.45 -4.27
N ARG A 11 -1.81 7.19 -5.38
CA ARG A 11 -1.38 6.66 -6.68
C ARG A 11 0.09 6.30 -6.68
N ASP A 12 0.92 7.12 -6.04
CA ASP A 12 2.35 6.88 -5.95
C ASP A 12 2.64 5.71 -5.02
N LEU A 13 1.93 5.62 -3.89
CA LEU A 13 1.96 4.44 -3.02
C LEU A 13 1.50 3.19 -3.78
N ALA A 14 0.42 3.28 -4.56
CA ALA A 14 -0.08 2.13 -5.32
C ALA A 14 0.98 1.54 -6.25
N ARG A 15 1.79 2.40 -6.87
CA ARG A 15 2.82 2.03 -7.85
C ARG A 15 4.06 1.38 -7.24
N THR A 16 4.18 1.33 -5.91
CA THR A 16 5.23 0.54 -5.25
C THR A 16 4.87 -0.95 -5.12
N TYR A 17 3.61 -1.31 -5.40
CA TYR A 17 3.13 -2.70 -5.35
C TYR A 17 3.29 -3.40 -6.70
N ASP A 18 3.36 -4.73 -6.67
CA ASP A 18 3.14 -5.55 -7.87
C ASP A 18 1.68 -5.43 -8.31
N GLY A 19 1.47 -4.98 -9.56
CA GLY A 19 0.14 -4.81 -10.15
C GLY A 19 -0.57 -6.12 -10.49
N GLY A 20 0.16 -7.25 -10.45
CA GLY A 20 -0.36 -8.57 -10.76
C GLY A 20 -0.96 -8.62 -12.17
N ALA A 21 -2.30 -8.62 -12.25
CA ALA A 21 -3.02 -8.64 -13.52
C ALA A 21 -3.13 -7.25 -14.19
N TYR A 22 -2.71 -6.17 -13.52
CA TYR A 22 -2.78 -4.80 -14.01
C TYR A 22 -1.37 -4.27 -14.33
N ALA A 23 -1.24 -3.56 -15.46
CA ALA A 23 0.02 -2.90 -15.83
C ALA A 23 0.31 -1.66 -14.95
N ASP A 24 -0.73 -0.91 -14.56
CA ASP A 24 -0.65 0.14 -13.53
C ASP A 24 -1.44 -0.36 -12.31
N PRO A 25 -0.79 -0.64 -11.16
CA PRO A 25 -1.47 -1.11 -9.95
C PRO A 25 -2.60 -0.18 -9.50
N TRP A 26 -2.48 1.13 -9.77
CA TRP A 26 -3.51 2.12 -9.44
C TRP A 26 -4.84 1.83 -10.15
N SER A 27 -4.80 1.34 -11.39
CA SER A 27 -6.01 0.96 -12.13
C SER A 27 -6.78 -0.16 -11.42
N GLY A 28 -6.08 -1.10 -10.78
CA GLY A 28 -6.71 -2.14 -9.97
C GLY A 28 -7.43 -1.58 -8.74
N VAL A 29 -6.90 -0.54 -8.11
CA VAL A 29 -7.54 0.17 -7.00
C VAL A 29 -8.81 0.87 -7.47
N LEU A 30 -8.76 1.55 -8.61
CA LEU A 30 -9.92 2.24 -9.20
C LEU A 30 -11.04 1.26 -9.54
N ASP A 31 -10.71 0.15 -10.21
CA ASP A 31 -11.66 -0.93 -10.56
C ASP A 31 -12.30 -1.51 -9.30
N TYR A 32 -11.50 -1.83 -8.28
CA TYR A 32 -12.00 -2.34 -7.01
C TYR A 32 -12.98 -1.35 -6.35
N ARG A 33 -12.59 -0.07 -6.24
CA ARG A 33 -13.46 0.97 -5.66
C ARG A 33 -14.74 1.19 -6.48
N ALA A 34 -14.67 1.07 -7.80
CA ALA A 34 -15.85 1.18 -8.67
C ALA A 34 -16.81 0.00 -8.46
N VAL A 35 -16.28 -1.23 -8.41
CA VAL A 35 -17.06 -2.45 -8.12
C VAL A 35 -17.72 -2.39 -6.75
N MET A 36 -16.96 -2.07 -5.69
CA MET A 36 -17.49 -2.01 -4.33
C MET A 36 -18.56 -0.91 -4.18
N ARG A 37 -18.38 0.22 -4.85
CA ARG A 37 -19.39 1.29 -4.90
C ARG A 37 -20.65 0.86 -5.64
N TYR A 38 -20.51 0.15 -6.76
CA TYR A 38 -21.67 -0.35 -7.50
C TYR A 38 -22.42 -1.40 -6.68
N ALA A 39 -21.70 -2.32 -6.03
CA ALA A 39 -22.26 -3.36 -5.18
C ALA A 39 -23.01 -2.77 -3.97
N SER A 40 -22.47 -1.73 -3.32
CA SER A 40 -23.15 -1.09 -2.19
C SER A 40 -24.43 -0.34 -2.59
N GLN A 41 -24.48 0.19 -3.82
CA GLN A 41 -25.69 0.81 -4.38
C GLN A 41 -26.72 -0.21 -4.88
N HIS A 42 -26.32 -1.46 -5.12
CA HIS A 42 -27.16 -2.51 -5.68
C HIS A 42 -26.94 -3.85 -4.93
N PRO A 43 -27.35 -3.94 -3.65
CA PRO A 43 -27.05 -5.09 -2.80
C PRO A 43 -27.70 -6.41 -3.27
N ASP A 44 -28.71 -6.34 -4.15
CA ASP A 44 -29.41 -7.48 -4.74
C ASP A 44 -28.75 -8.03 -6.01
N LYS A 45 -27.75 -7.32 -6.56
CA LYS A 45 -27.08 -7.71 -7.81
C LYS A 45 -25.87 -8.59 -7.54
N GLY A 46 -25.86 -9.78 -8.14
CA GLY A 46 -24.71 -10.69 -8.07
C GLY A 46 -23.55 -10.30 -8.98
N SER A 47 -22.38 -10.93 -8.75
CA SER A 47 -21.11 -10.68 -9.44
C SER A 47 -21.17 -10.69 -10.98
N TYR A 48 -22.10 -11.43 -11.60
CA TYR A 48 -22.32 -11.42 -13.06
C TYR A 48 -22.82 -10.07 -13.58
N VAL A 49 -23.85 -9.51 -12.93
CA VAL A 49 -24.47 -8.25 -13.36
C VAL A 49 -23.49 -7.09 -13.17
N ILE A 50 -22.76 -7.10 -12.05
CA ILE A 50 -21.73 -6.11 -11.75
C ILE A 50 -20.57 -6.20 -12.76
N SER A 51 -20.11 -7.41 -13.09
CA SER A 51 -19.09 -7.65 -14.10
C SER A 51 -19.45 -7.05 -15.46
N ASN A 52 -20.68 -7.29 -15.93
CA ASN A 52 -21.14 -6.69 -17.19
C ASN A 52 -21.26 -5.16 -17.11
N ALA A 53 -21.71 -4.63 -15.96
CA ALA A 53 -21.90 -3.19 -15.79
C ALA A 53 -20.58 -2.40 -15.67
N GLN A 54 -19.53 -3.03 -15.15
CA GLN A 54 -18.21 -2.41 -14.98
C GLN A 54 -17.19 -2.85 -16.03
N GLU A 55 -17.56 -3.74 -16.95
CA GLU A 55 -16.68 -4.31 -17.99
C GLU A 55 -15.42 -5.01 -17.43
N ILE A 56 -15.50 -5.53 -16.20
CA ILE A 56 -14.40 -6.23 -15.50
C ILE A 56 -14.65 -7.74 -15.55
N PRO A 57 -13.63 -8.59 -15.74
CA PRO A 57 -13.80 -10.05 -15.73
C PRO A 57 -14.52 -10.57 -14.49
N ARG A 58 -15.55 -11.39 -14.69
CA ARG A 58 -16.40 -11.91 -13.61
C ARG A 58 -15.62 -12.58 -12.48
N GLY A 59 -14.59 -13.36 -12.80
CA GLY A 59 -13.76 -14.03 -11.79
C GLY A 59 -13.14 -13.05 -10.79
N ARG A 60 -12.74 -11.87 -11.26
CA ARG A 60 -12.19 -10.80 -10.42
C ARG A 60 -13.26 -10.14 -9.56
N VAL A 61 -14.39 -9.78 -10.17
CA VAL A 61 -15.53 -9.17 -9.46
C VAL A 61 -16.07 -10.10 -8.37
N ARG A 62 -16.20 -11.40 -8.67
CA ARG A 62 -16.58 -12.43 -7.71
C ARG A 62 -15.61 -12.47 -6.53
N GLY A 63 -14.30 -12.48 -6.81
CA GLY A 63 -13.29 -12.48 -5.76
C GLY A 63 -13.43 -11.31 -4.79
N TRP A 64 -13.89 -10.15 -5.26
CA TRP A 64 -14.08 -8.95 -4.42
C TRP A 64 -15.43 -8.91 -3.70
N VAL A 65 -16.51 -9.26 -4.40
CA VAL A 65 -17.88 -9.11 -3.89
C VAL A 65 -18.35 -10.34 -3.13
N ASP A 66 -18.10 -11.53 -3.65
CA ASP A 66 -18.64 -12.79 -3.09
C ASP A 66 -17.65 -13.40 -2.08
N ASP A 67 -16.35 -13.29 -2.35
CA ASP A 67 -15.30 -13.96 -1.56
C ASP A 67 -14.58 -13.00 -0.57
N SER A 68 -15.06 -11.76 -0.43
CA SER A 68 -14.49 -10.70 0.43
C SER A 68 -13.01 -10.41 0.19
N GLY A 69 -12.51 -10.70 -1.02
CA GLY A 69 -11.14 -10.41 -1.43
C GLY A 69 -10.92 -8.92 -1.71
N MET A 70 -9.66 -8.51 -1.70
CA MET A 70 -9.25 -7.14 -1.99
C MET A 70 -7.86 -7.17 -2.64
N PRO A 71 -7.58 -6.33 -3.66
CA PRO A 71 -6.22 -6.19 -4.18
C PRO A 71 -5.25 -5.78 -3.08
N ASP A 72 -4.04 -6.34 -3.07
CA ASP A 72 -3.03 -6.02 -2.05
C ASP A 72 -2.68 -4.53 -2.04
N THR A 73 -2.67 -3.90 -3.21
CA THR A 73 -2.50 -2.46 -3.37
C THR A 73 -3.61 -1.65 -2.69
N ALA A 74 -4.88 -2.06 -2.84
CA ALA A 74 -6.00 -1.39 -2.18
C ALA A 74 -5.94 -1.58 -0.66
N ARG A 75 -5.53 -2.77 -0.20
CA ARG A 75 -5.28 -3.05 1.23
C ARG A 75 -4.18 -2.17 1.79
N GLY A 76 -3.07 -2.03 1.06
CA GLY A 76 -1.93 -1.20 1.45
C GLY A 76 -2.30 0.27 1.62
N ILE A 77 -3.13 0.80 0.72
CA ILE A 77 -3.65 2.16 0.82
C ILE A 77 -4.54 2.34 2.04
N GLU A 78 -5.44 1.39 2.32
CA GLU A 78 -6.30 1.47 3.50
C GLU A 78 -5.47 1.45 4.79
N THR A 79 -4.49 0.54 4.88
CA THR A 79 -3.57 0.49 6.02
C THR A 79 -2.76 1.79 6.15
N ALA A 80 -2.25 2.34 5.05
CA ALA A 80 -1.53 3.62 5.08
C ALA A 80 -2.42 4.78 5.54
N ARG A 81 -3.70 4.78 5.15
CA ARG A 81 -4.70 5.74 5.62
C ARG A 81 -4.97 5.58 7.11
N GLU A 82 -5.21 4.36 7.59
CA GLU A 82 -5.46 4.06 9.01
C GLU A 82 -4.29 4.44 9.90
N LEU A 83 -3.05 4.30 9.40
CA LEU A 83 -1.83 4.71 10.09
C LEU A 83 -1.49 6.21 9.93
N GLY A 84 -2.32 6.98 9.20
CA GLY A 84 -2.12 8.41 8.97
C GLY A 84 -0.94 8.74 8.05
N TRP A 85 -0.40 7.78 7.30
CA TRP A 85 0.76 7.99 6.43
C TRP A 85 0.43 8.82 5.19
N LEU A 86 -0.80 8.74 4.70
CA LEU A 86 -1.27 9.52 3.55
C LEU A 86 -1.56 10.98 3.90
N ASP A 87 -1.72 11.30 5.18
CA ASP A 87 -1.93 12.65 5.69
C ASP A 87 -0.64 13.25 6.28
N ALA A 88 0.45 12.46 6.31
CA ALA A 88 1.71 12.86 6.92
C ALA A 88 2.41 13.95 6.11
N THR A 89 2.75 15.03 6.81
CA THR A 89 3.55 16.16 6.32
C THR A 89 5.00 16.02 6.75
N TYR A 90 5.88 16.89 6.26
CA TYR A 90 7.29 16.92 6.67
C TYR A 90 7.51 17.20 8.17
N ARG A 91 6.49 17.69 8.87
CA ARG A 91 6.57 18.05 10.29
C ARG A 91 6.10 16.95 11.22
N ASP A 92 5.47 15.91 10.67
CA ASP A 92 4.87 14.86 11.48
C ASP A 92 5.88 13.77 11.87
N ASP A 93 5.69 13.23 13.07
CA ASP A 93 6.52 12.14 13.59
C ASP A 93 6.51 10.90 12.67
N ALA A 94 5.39 10.66 11.98
CA ALA A 94 5.26 9.59 11.00
C ALA A 94 6.26 9.74 9.85
N PHE A 95 6.41 10.96 9.30
CA PHE A 95 7.40 11.26 8.28
C PHE A 95 8.83 11.08 8.82
N LEU A 96 9.11 11.61 10.03
CA LEU A 96 10.42 11.48 10.65
C LEU A 96 10.81 10.01 10.84
N ALA A 97 9.89 9.17 11.32
CA ALA A 97 10.11 7.75 11.53
C ALA A 97 10.39 7.01 10.22
N LEU A 98 9.58 7.23 9.18
CA LEU A 98 9.76 6.63 7.85
C LEU A 98 11.08 7.08 7.22
N ASN A 99 11.39 8.38 7.28
CA ASN A 99 12.64 8.91 6.73
C ASN A 99 13.88 8.37 7.47
N THR A 100 13.78 8.19 8.79
CA THR A 100 14.84 7.56 9.60
C THR A 100 15.05 6.10 9.19
N LEU A 101 13.97 5.35 8.96
CA LEU A 101 14.05 3.98 8.46
C LEU A 101 14.74 3.92 7.09
N VAL A 102 14.36 4.80 6.16
CA VAL A 102 14.97 4.90 4.84
C VAL A 102 16.47 5.22 4.96
N ALA A 103 16.83 6.22 5.77
CA ALA A 103 18.23 6.57 6.02
C ALA A 103 19.02 5.40 6.62
N ASN A 104 18.42 4.61 7.52
CA ASN A 104 19.04 3.41 8.09
C ASN A 104 19.35 2.36 7.00
N VAL A 105 18.38 2.05 6.14
CA VAL A 105 18.55 1.10 5.03
C VAL A 105 19.66 1.57 4.08
N PHE A 106 19.67 2.84 3.68
CA PHE A 106 20.70 3.38 2.80
C PHE A 106 22.08 3.51 3.46
N SER A 107 22.17 3.49 4.79
CA SER A 107 23.43 3.53 5.54
C SER A 107 24.01 2.15 5.84
N GLY A 108 23.45 1.07 5.27
CA GLY A 108 23.89 -0.31 5.48
C GLY A 108 23.08 -1.10 6.51
N GLY A 109 21.95 -0.57 6.97
CA GLY A 109 20.93 -1.33 7.69
C GLY A 109 20.09 -2.21 6.77
N SER A 110 19.25 -3.05 7.36
CA SER A 110 18.31 -3.91 6.63
C SER A 110 17.02 -4.08 7.42
N ILE A 111 15.93 -4.45 6.75
CA ILE A 111 14.66 -4.77 7.41
C ILE A 111 14.59 -6.28 7.56
N ALA A 112 14.40 -6.76 8.79
CA ALA A 112 14.26 -8.18 9.06
C ALA A 112 12.99 -8.72 8.37
N THR A 113 13.11 -9.79 7.59
CA THR A 113 11.99 -10.33 6.80
C THR A 113 10.90 -10.96 7.66
N GLU A 114 11.21 -11.37 8.89
CA GLU A 114 10.27 -12.06 9.78
C GLU A 114 9.47 -11.10 10.67
N THR A 115 10.07 -10.01 11.09
CA THR A 115 9.49 -9.06 12.07
C THR A 115 9.22 -7.68 11.49
N SER A 116 9.70 -7.42 10.26
CA SER A 116 9.67 -6.10 9.61
C SER A 116 10.33 -4.99 10.45
N ALA A 117 11.17 -5.36 11.42
CA ALA A 117 11.89 -4.42 12.26
C ALA A 117 13.21 -3.99 11.59
N PRO A 118 13.64 -2.73 11.77
CA PRO A 118 14.97 -2.30 11.36
C PRO A 118 16.04 -3.09 12.12
N SER A 119 17.05 -3.53 11.38
CA SER A 119 18.23 -4.22 11.91
C SER A 119 19.48 -3.58 11.34
N SER A 120 20.49 -3.39 12.18
CA SER A 120 21.75 -2.78 11.76
C SER A 120 22.86 -3.74 12.13
N HIS A 121 23.62 -4.22 11.16
CA HIS A 121 24.84 -4.97 11.44
C HIS A 121 25.97 -3.96 11.66
N CYS A 122 26.04 -3.38 12.86
CA CYS A 122 27.15 -2.51 13.21
C CYS A 122 28.39 -3.38 13.45
N TYR A 123 29.18 -3.64 12.40
CA TYR A 123 30.51 -4.23 12.53
C TYR A 123 31.46 -3.16 13.09
N ILE A 124 31.35 -2.86 14.39
CA ILE A 124 32.50 -2.30 15.10
C ILE A 124 33.45 -3.48 15.21
N ALA A 125 34.40 -3.57 14.27
CA ALA A 125 35.57 -4.40 14.45
C ALA A 125 36.17 -3.99 15.79
N THR A 126 35.97 -4.82 16.82
CA THR A 126 36.76 -4.73 18.04
C THR A 126 38.18 -5.09 17.62
N THR A 127 38.94 -4.10 17.17
CA THR A 127 40.39 -4.14 17.26
C THR A 127 40.70 -4.27 18.75
N GLY A 128 40.87 -5.52 19.19
CA GLY A 128 41.45 -5.81 20.50
C GLY A 128 42.82 -5.13 20.58
N PRO A 129 43.19 -4.55 21.74
CA PRO A 129 44.51 -3.96 21.90
C PRO A 129 45.59 -5.06 21.84
N ALA A 130 46.75 -4.62 21.34
CA ALA A 130 47.98 -5.34 20.97
C ALA A 130 48.44 -6.48 21.89
#